data_AF-A0A075FXQ1-F1
#
_entry.id   AF-A0A075FXQ1-F1
#
_cell.length_a   1.000
_cell.length_b   1.000
_cell.length_c   1.000
_cell.angle_alpha   90.00
_cell.angle_beta   90.00
_cell.angle_gamma   90.00
#
_symmetry.space_group_name_H-M   'P 1'
#
loop_
_entity.id
_entity.type
_entity.pdbx_description
1 polymer ?
#
loop_
_entity_poly.entity_id
_entity_poly.type
_entity_poly.pdbx_seq_one_letter_code
_entity_poly.pdbx_strand_id
1 'polypeptide(L)' 'MSYSEIAKSLELLEKDWDVEPIIKDFHLGRRDDVSENSIKIGNVVFHIPFLTKIKNSFFGNVFGQTVQTAAQGKVDFL' A
#
# COMPACT_ATOMS: atom_id res chain seq x y z
N MET A 1 -13.88 -5.10 10.71
CA MET A 1 -14.34 -6.15 9.80
C MET A 1 -13.83 -7.48 10.30
N SER A 2 -14.60 -8.54 10.07
CA SER A 2 -14.20 -9.91 10.36
C SER A 2 -13.26 -10.46 9.27
N TYR A 3 -12.42 -11.43 9.62
CA TYR A 3 -11.52 -12.10 8.67
C TYR A 3 -12.28 -12.68 7.47
N SER A 4 -13.46 -13.26 7.70
CA SER A 4 -14.29 -13.88 6.66
C SER A 4 -14.82 -12.86 5.64
N GLU A 5 -15.16 -11.65 6.06
CA GLU A 5 -15.60 -10.57 5.16
C GLU A 5 -14.46 -10.12 4.23
N ILE A 6 -13.24 -9.97 4.78
CA ILE A 6 -12.06 -9.58 4.01
C ILE A 6 -11.70 -10.68 3.00
N ALA A 7 -11.66 -11.94 3.44
CA ALA A 7 -11.34 -13.06 2.58
C ALA A 7 -12.33 -13.20 1.41
N LYS A 8 -13.63 -13.07 1.68
CA LYS A 8 -14.67 -13.11 0.64
C LYS A 8 -14.56 -11.94 -0.34
N SER A 9 -14.21 -10.75 0.17
CA SER A 9 -14.02 -9.57 -0.68
C SER A 9 -12.82 -9.75 -1.62
N LEU A 10 -11.72 -10.32 -1.13
CA LEU A 10 -10.54 -10.64 -1.95
C LEU A 10 -10.86 -11.72 -3.00
N GLU A 11 -11.62 -12.76 -2.63
CA GLU A 11 -12.07 -13.80 -3.58
C GLU A 11 -12.92 -13.22 -4.71
N LEU A 12 -13.80 -12.25 -4.42
CA LEU A 12 -14.58 -11.58 -5.44
C LEU A 12 -13.72 -10.70 -6.35
N LEU A 13 -12.74 -10.00 -5.78
CA LEU A 13 -11.81 -9.15 -6.53
C LEU A 13 -10.95 -9.96 -7.51
N GLU A 14 -10.47 -11.13 -7.07
CA GLU A 14 -9.65 -12.05 -7.87
C GLU A 14 -10.34 -12.61 -9.13
N LYS A 15 -11.66 -12.46 -9.25
CA LYS A 15 -12.39 -12.89 -10.46
C LYS A 15 -12.05 -12.04 -11.68
N ASP A 16 -11.87 -10.74 -11.45
CA ASP A 16 -11.69 -9.74 -12.51
C ASP A 16 -10.29 -9.11 -12.47
N TRP A 17 -9.57 -9.25 -11.36
CA TRP A 17 -8.25 -8.64 -11.12
C TRP A 17 -7.20 -9.71 -10.82
N ASP A 18 -6.03 -9.55 -11.41
CA ASP A 18 -4.84 -10.34 -11.05
C ASP A 18 -4.23 -9.78 -9.76
N VAL A 19 -4.69 -10.30 -8.62
CA VAL A 19 -4.23 -9.85 -7.30
C VAL A 19 -3.00 -10.66 -6.90
N GLU A 20 -1.87 -9.98 -6.75
CA GLU A 20 -0.65 -10.64 -6.30
C GLU A 20 -0.83 -11.30 -4.92
N PRO A 21 -0.36 -12.55 -4.72
CA PRO A 21 -0.51 -13.27 -3.45
C PRO A 21 0.00 -12.50 -2.23
N ILE A 22 1.03 -11.67 -2.43
CA ILE A 22 1.63 -10.85 -1.38
C ILE A 22 0.67 -9.80 -0.82
N ILE A 23 -0.20 -9.24 -1.68
CA ILE A 23 -1.23 -8.28 -1.31
C ILE A 23 -2.35 -8.98 -0.56
N LYS A 24 -2.72 -10.19 -0.98
CA LYS A 24 -3.70 -11.02 -0.28
C LYS A 24 -3.24 -11.38 1.13
N ASP A 25 -2.02 -11.88 1.27
CA ASP A 25 -1.45 -12.28 2.56
C ASP A 25 -1.32 -11.10 3.52
N PHE A 26 -1.00 -9.91 2.99
CA PHE A 26 -1.00 -8.66 3.75
C PHE A 26 -2.39 -8.37 4.35
N HIS A 27 -3.44 -8.33 3.53
CA HIS A 27 -4.80 -8.02 3.98
C HIS A 27 -5.40 -9.09 4.89
N LEU A 28 -4.97 -10.34 4.76
CA LEU A 28 -5.39 -11.45 5.62
C LEU A 28 -4.60 -11.55 6.93
N GLY A 29 -3.63 -10.66 7.18
CA GLY A 29 -2.82 -10.67 8.40
C GLY A 29 -1.89 -11.88 8.51
N ARG A 30 -1.54 -12.52 7.38
CA ARG A 30 -0.64 -13.69 7.33
C ARG A 30 0.84 -13.31 7.32
N ARG A 31 1.13 -12.01 7.27
CA ARG A 31 2.48 -11.43 7.22
C ARG A 31 2.87 -10.90 8.59
N ASP A 32 4.03 -11.32 9.08
CA ASP A 32 4.62 -10.87 10.34
C ASP A 32 5.64 -9.72 10.15
N ASP A 33 5.90 -9.35 8.89
CA ASP A 33 6.92 -8.41 8.48
C ASP A 33 6.35 -7.06 8.01
N VAL A 34 5.10 -6.78 8.36
CA VAL A 34 4.44 -5.51 8.09
C VAL A 34 4.94 -4.45 9.07
N SER A 35 5.41 -3.33 8.52
CA SER A 35 5.67 -2.10 9.27
C SER A 35 4.89 -0.95 8.63
N GLU A 36 4.89 0.20 9.29
CA GLU A 36 4.10 1.35 8.91
C GLU A 36 4.96 2.61 8.80
N ASN A 37 4.78 3.34 7.71
CA ASN A 37 5.30 4.69 7.57
C ASN A 37 4.12 5.67 7.56
N SER A 38 4.16 6.67 8.42
CA SER A 38 3.11 7.68 8.51
C SER A 38 3.59 9.03 7.98
N ILE A 39 2.85 9.63 7.04
CA ILE A 39 3.16 10.94 6.46
C ILE A 39 2.03 11.91 6.78
N LYS A 40 2.35 13.05 7.41
CA LYS A 40 1.38 14.11 7.68
C LYS A 40 1.44 15.18 6.60
N ILE A 41 0.31 15.46 5.96
CA ILE A 41 0.15 16.53 4.96
C ILE A 41 -1.00 17.43 5.43
N GLY A 42 -0.66 18.64 5.88
CA GLY A 42 -1.61 19.54 6.52
C GLY A 42 -2.29 18.89 7.73
N ASN A 43 -3.59 18.66 7.64
CA ASN A 43 -4.42 18.06 8.70
C ASN A 43 -4.71 16.57 8.49
N VAL A 44 -4.16 15.94 7.44
CA VAL A 44 -4.37 14.52 7.13
C VAL A 44 -3.11 13.72 7.43
N VAL A 45 -3.28 12.56 8.06
CA VAL A 45 -2.20 11.59 8.30
C VAL A 45 -2.43 10.37 7.42
N PHE A 46 -1.46 10.09 6.56
CA PHE A 46 -1.46 8.93 5.67
C PHE A 46 -0.68 7.80 6.33
N HIS A 47 -1.36 6.69 6.58
CA HIS A 47 -0.79 5.46 7.10
C HIS A 47 -0.43 4.54 5.93
N ILE A 48 0.86 4.43 5.61
CA ILE A 48 1.37 3.70 4.45
C ILE A 48 2.12 2.45 4.94
N PRO A 49 1.49 1.28 4.94
CA PRO A 49 2.14 0.04 5.34
C PRO A 49 3.16 -0.42 4.30
N PHE A 50 4.24 -1.04 4.75
CA PHE A 50 5.30 -1.61 3.91
C PHE A 50 5.82 -2.91 4.50
N LEU A 51 6.38 -3.78 3.65
CA LEU A 51 6.92 -5.08 4.05
C LEU A 51 8.43 -4.99 4.26
N THR A 52 8.88 -5.25 5.49
CA THR A 52 10.28 -5.10 5.92
C THR A 52 11.20 -6.19 5.38
N LYS A 53 10.67 -7.41 5.15
CA LYS A 53 11.45 -8.55 4.62
C LYS A 53 11.33 -8.67 3.10
N ILE A 54 10.59 -7.78 2.43
CA ILE A 54 10.63 -7.68 0.97
C ILE A 54 11.95 -7.05 0.54
N LYS A 55 12.73 -7.79 -0.24
CA LYS A 55 13.90 -7.26 -0.95
C LYS A 55 13.45 -6.69 -2.30
N ASN A 56 12.71 -5.56 -2.32
CA ASN A 56 12.31 -4.90 -3.57
C ASN A 56 13.08 -3.61 -3.84
N SER A 57 13.94 -3.66 -4.84
CA SER A 57 14.60 -2.51 -5.49
C SER A 57 13.64 -1.59 -6.28
N PHE A 58 12.33 -1.85 -6.27
CA PHE A 58 11.34 -1.24 -7.18
C PHE A 58 10.44 -0.20 -6.50
N PHE A 59 9.95 -0.46 -5.28
CA PHE A 59 8.97 0.41 -4.61
C PHE A 59 9.57 1.69 -4.00
N GLY A 60 10.84 1.66 -3.60
CA GLY A 60 11.51 2.81 -2.99
C GLY A 60 11.65 4.01 -3.93
N ASN A 61 11.79 3.77 -5.24
CA ASN A 61 12.03 4.82 -6.22
C ASN A 61 10.74 5.52 -6.68
N VAL A 62 9.66 4.78 -6.90
CA VAL A 62 8.43 5.33 -7.52
C VAL A 62 7.58 6.11 -6.51
N PHE A 63 7.38 5.57 -5.31
CA PHE A 63 6.57 6.24 -4.29
C PHE A 63 7.33 7.39 -3.61
N GLY A 64 8.63 7.21 -3.36
CA GLY A 64 9.49 8.25 -2.77
C GLY A 64 9.59 9.50 -3.64
N GLN A 65 9.78 9.34 -4.96
CA GLN A 65 9.84 10.48 -5.89
C GLN A 65 8.49 11.17 -6.08
N THR A 66 7.39 10.40 -6.18
CA THR A 66 6.06 10.99 -6.43
C THR A 66 5.55 11.80 -5.24
N VAL A 67 5.78 11.33 -4.00
CA VAL A 67 5.37 12.08 -2.79
C VAL A 67 6.27 13.29 -2.54
N GLN A 68 7.57 13.20 -2.79
CA GLN A 68 8.48 14.37 -2.70
C GLN A 68 8.15 15.43 -3.76
N THR A 69 7.86 15.02 -5.00
CA THR A 69 7.51 15.93 -6.10
C THR A 69 6.15 16.60 -5.86
N ALA A 70 5.17 15.88 -5.32
CA ALA A 70 3.88 16.46 -4.94
C ALA A 70 3.99 17.42 -3.74
N ALA A 71 4.85 17.12 -2.77
CA ALA A 71 5.10 18.00 -1.62
C ALA A 71 5.88 19.29 -1.99
N GLN A 72 6.60 19.29 -3.12
CA GLN A 72 7.35 20.44 -3.63
C GLN A 72 6.57 21.35 -4.59
N GLY A 73 5.25 21.17 -4.72
CA GLY A 73 4.37 22.19 -5.31
C GLY A 73 4.61 22.46 -6.80
N LYS A 74 4.97 21.44 -7.58
CA LYS A 74 5.13 21.59 -9.04
C LYS A 74 4.52 20.42 -9.80
N VAL A 75 3.19 20.34 -9.80
CA VAL A 75 2.44 19.59 -10.81
C VAL A 75 1.10 20.30 -11.02
N ASP A 76 1.09 21.18 -12.03
CA ASP A 76 -0.14 21.66 -12.65
C ASP A 76 -0.75 20.47 -13.41
N PHE A 77 -1.92 20.01 -12.96
CA PHE A 77 -2.70 19.03 -13.70
C PHE A 77 -3.45 19.78 -14.82
N LEU A 78 -2.94 19.66 -16.06
CA LEU A 78 -3.72 19.84 -17.28
C LEU A 78 -4.50 18.56 -17.60
#